data_AF-A0A0P7GK68-F1
#
_entry.id   AF-A0A0P7GK68-F1
#
_cell.length_a   1.000
_cell.length_b   1.000
_cell.length_c   1.000
_cell.angle_alpha   90.00
_cell.angle_beta   90.00
_cell.angle_gamma   90.00
#
_symmetry.space_group_name_H-M   'P 1'
#
loop_
_entity.id
_entity.type
_entity.pdbx_description
1 polymer ?
#
loop_
_entity_poly.entity_id
_entity_poly.type
_entity_poly.pdbx_seq_one_letter_code
_entity_poly.pdbx_strand_id
1 'polypeptide(L)' 'MDCNAMRQIDPNYLTWVLEELVAGRERNVIEVAPEEKELAQVALDRMLEV' A
#
# COMPACT_ATOMS: atom_id res chain seq x y z
N MET A 1 -2.92 -22.38 -9.90
CA MET A 1 -3.46 -22.02 -8.57
C MET A 1 -3.37 -20.51 -8.50
N ASP A 2 -4.51 -19.83 -8.53
CA ASP A 2 -4.56 -18.36 -8.53
C ASP A 2 -4.68 -17.82 -7.11
N CYS A 3 -4.03 -16.70 -6.84
CA CYS A 3 -4.23 -15.95 -5.61
C CYS A 3 -5.50 -15.08 -5.75
N ASN A 4 -6.56 -15.45 -5.02
CA ASN A 4 -7.82 -14.68 -5.01
C ASN A 4 -7.63 -13.23 -4.56
N ALA A 5 -6.68 -12.94 -3.67
CA ALA A 5 -6.39 -11.57 -3.23
C ALA A 5 -5.80 -10.72 -4.36
N MET A 6 -4.86 -11.27 -5.13
CA MET A 6 -4.24 -10.55 -6.27
C MET A 6 -5.26 -10.22 -7.36
N ARG A 7 -6.29 -11.06 -7.56
CA ARG A 7 -7.37 -10.80 -8.51
C ARG A 7 -8.29 -9.63 -8.13
N GLN A 8 -8.20 -9.12 -6.90
CA GLN A 8 -8.97 -7.93 -6.48
C GLN A 8 -8.34 -6.62 -6.97
N ILE A 9 -7.10 -6.66 -7.47
CA ILE A 9 -6.44 -5.49 -8.07
C ILE A 9 -7.00 -5.33 -9.49
N ASP A 10 -7.97 -4.43 -9.63
CA ASP A 10 -8.69 -4.16 -10.86
C ASP A 10 -8.15 -2.89 -11.59
N PRO A 11 -7.92 -2.94 -12.92
CA PRO A 11 -7.45 -1.79 -13.68
C PRO A 11 -8.37 -0.57 -13.66
N ASN A 12 -9.69 -0.75 -13.61
CA ASN A 12 -10.62 0.38 -13.58
C ASN A 12 -10.56 1.09 -12.23
N TYR A 13 -10.53 0.33 -11.14
CA TYR A 13 -10.34 0.88 -9.79
C TYR A 13 -9.00 1.61 -9.67
N LEU A 14 -7.92 1.05 -10.21
CA LEU A 14 -6.62 1.73 -10.24
C LEU A 14 -6.69 3.06 -11.00
N THR A 15 -7.32 3.07 -12.19
CA THR A 15 -7.49 4.28 -12.99
C THR A 15 -8.25 5.35 -12.20
N TRP A 16 -9.34 4.97 -11.56
CA TRP A 16 -10.13 5.87 -10.72
C TRP A 16 -9.32 6.43 -9.53
N VAL A 17 -8.54 5.60 -8.82
CA VAL A 17 -7.66 6.08 -7.74
C VAL A 17 -6.68 7.13 -8.26
N LEU A 18 -6.09 6.92 -9.44
CA LEU A 18 -5.17 7.89 -10.05
C LEU A 18 -5.87 9.20 -10.42
N GLU A 19 -7.08 9.15 -10.97
CA GLU A 19 -7.89 10.35 -11.27
C GLU A 19 -8.23 11.15 -10.01
N GLU A 20 -8.58 10.45 -8.92
CA GLU A 20 -8.87 11.09 -7.63
C GLU A 20 -7.62 11.77 -7.05
N LEU A 21 -6.44 11.14 -7.14
CA LEU A 21 -5.17 11.75 -6.73
C LEU A 21 -4.88 13.02 -7.51
N VAL A 22 -5.08 13.02 -8.84
CA VAL A 22 -4.96 14.24 -9.68
C VAL A 22 -5.95 15.32 -9.23
N ALA A 23 -7.15 14.92 -8.82
CA ALA A 23 -8.17 15.83 -8.31
C ALA A 23 -7.97 16.24 -6.82
N GLY A 24 -6.83 15.87 -6.21
CA GLY A 24 -6.48 16.21 -4.83
C GLY A 24 -7.25 15.42 -3.77
N ARG A 25 -7.85 14.28 -4.12
CA ARG A 25 -8.59 13.40 -3.22
C ARG A 25 -7.85 12.09 -3.04
N GLU A 26 -7.40 11.82 -1.83
CA GLU A 26 -6.74 10.56 -1.53
C GLU A 26 -7.78 9.45 -1.30
N ARG A 27 -7.52 8.27 -1.86
CA ARG A 27 -8.36 7.08 -1.72
C ARG A 27 -7.53 5.94 -1.18
N ASN A 28 -8.14 5.13 -0.31
CA ASN A 28 -7.51 3.92 0.24
C ASN A 28 -6.14 4.20 0.87
N VAL A 29 -6.04 5.30 1.64
CA VAL A 29 -4.82 5.67 2.35
C VAL A 29 -4.46 4.58 3.35
N ILE A 30 -3.25 4.07 3.25
CA ILE A 30 -2.74 3.05 4.17
C ILE A 30 -2.13 3.77 5.37
N GLU A 31 -2.72 3.56 6.53
CA GLU A 31 -2.19 4.03 7.81
C GLU A 31 -1.75 2.83 8.64
N VAL A 32 -0.60 2.97 9.28
CA VAL A 32 -0.04 1.99 10.21
C VAL A 32 0.13 2.70 11.55
N ALA A 33 -0.28 2.03 12.63
CA ALA A 33 -0.13 2.58 13.96
C ALA A 33 1.34 2.86 14.29
N PRO A 34 1.64 3.91 15.08
CA PRO A 34 3.01 4.41 15.22
C PRO A 34 4.02 3.37 15.71
N GLU A 35 3.66 2.60 16.73
CA GLU A 35 4.54 1.58 17.31
C GLU A 35 4.85 0.46 16.32
N GLU A 36 3.84 -0.05 15.61
CA GLU A 36 4.01 -1.06 14.58
C GLU A 36 4.88 -0.56 13.43
N LYS A 37 4.71 0.70 13.03
CA LYS A 37 5.53 1.33 11.99
C LYS A 37 7.00 1.39 12.41
N GLU A 38 7.29 1.81 13.64
CA GLU A 38 8.64 1.90 14.16
C GLU A 38 9.32 0.52 14.22
N LEU A 39 8.64 -0.47 14.80
CA LEU A 39 9.20 -1.82 14.94
C LEU A 39 9.37 -2.53 13.60
N ALA A 40 8.40 -2.38 12.68
CA ALA A 40 8.50 -2.94 11.34
C ALA A 40 9.65 -2.32 10.53
N GLN A 41 9.85 -1.00 10.65
CA GLN A 41 10.95 -0.32 9.97
C GLN A 41 12.31 -0.84 10.44
N VAL A 42 12.52 -1.04 11.75
CA VAL A 42 13.76 -1.62 12.28
C VAL A 42 14.04 -3.01 11.71
N ALA A 43 13.01 -3.85 11.59
CA ALA A 43 13.15 -5.18 11.00
C ALA A 43 13.53 -5.12 9.51
N LEU A 44 12.90 -4.20 8.76
CA LEU A 44 13.20 -3.99 7.34
C LEU A 44 14.62 -3.44 7.14
N ASP A 45 15.05 -2.48 7.95
CA ASP A 45 16.38 -1.88 7.86
C ASP A 45 17.47 -2.96 8.05
N ARG A 46 17.31 -3.82 9.06
CA ARG A 46 18.24 -4.96 9.30
C ARG A 46 18.23 -6.01 8.20
N MET A 47 17.09 -6.21 7.53
CA MET A 47 16.99 -7.15 6.42
C MET A 47 17.73 -6.63 5.18
N LEU A 48 17.71 -5.31 4.97
CA LEU A 48 18.27 -4.64 3.79
C LEU A 48 19.71 -4.15 3.98
N GLU A 49 20.22 -4.14 5.21
CA GLU A 49 21.64 -3.86 5.51
C GLU A 49 22.52 -4.94 4.84
N VAL A 50 23.34 -4.52 3.86
CA VAL A 50 24.31 -5.36 3.12
C VAL A 50 25.71 -5.25 3.71
#